data_AF-A0A327RWY7-F1
#
_entry.id   AF-A0A327RWY7-F1
#
_cell.length_a   1.000
_cell.length_b   1.000
_cell.length_c   1.000
_cell.angle_alpha   90.00
_cell.angle_beta   90.00
_cell.angle_gamma   90.00
#
_symmetry.space_group_name_H-M   'P 1'
#
loop_
_entity.id
_entity.type
_entity.pdbx_description
1 polymer ?
#
loop_
_entity_poly.entity_id
_entity_poly.type
_entity_poly.pdbx_seq_one_letter_code
_entity_poly.pdbx_strand_id
1 'polypeptide(L)'
;MKTENLIQRNGSNFDNWDIILNNYINTTFHPQDFSHDVNKKAFFDTNNLLAEISNYFFDYGKFRDKIDYSKCSLNFFGQNLFLKSFKTKSIFRWGLDMRNFYISYDIHNPQSIKSMGDEFWLDFLKLTEFGEFYFQENEVNNSEEKKMFAKYKKSNLFRLMSNYFVHEIQNIEVDDNEKYRSFGLGTFKVKWSIETEWDVLINESSKVFEIFHRLDYKLWKIQDSKNKKKVISLKKNC
;
A
#
# COMPACT_ATOMS: atom_id res chain seq x y z
N MET A 1 -15.49 -1.48 16.34
CA MET A 1 -16.40 -0.33 16.43
C MET A 1 -16.93 -0.14 15.03
N LYS A 2 -18.26 -0.13 14.81
CA LYS A 2 -18.78 0.04 13.45
C LYS A 2 -18.37 1.42 12.93
N THR A 3 -17.86 1.47 11.71
CA THR A 3 -17.38 2.69 11.04
C THR A 3 -18.42 3.81 11.04
N GLU A 4 -19.71 3.43 11.06
CA GLU A 4 -20.89 4.30 11.20
C GLU A 4 -20.78 5.32 12.35
N ASN A 5 -20.28 4.91 13.53
CA ASN A 5 -20.13 5.82 14.68
C ASN A 5 -18.96 6.81 14.54
N LEU A 6 -17.96 6.48 13.72
CA LEU A 6 -16.83 7.37 13.43
C LEU A 6 -17.22 8.42 12.38
N ILE A 7 -17.98 7.98 11.36
CA ILE A 7 -18.46 8.83 10.26
C ILE A 7 -19.48 9.85 10.79
N GLN A 8 -20.45 9.42 11.61
CA GLN A 8 -21.45 10.32 12.20
C GLN A 8 -20.85 11.42 13.10
N ARG A 9 -19.68 11.19 13.70
CA ARG A 9 -19.03 12.19 14.55
C ARG A 9 -18.40 13.33 13.77
N ASN A 10 -18.05 13.12 12.50
CA ASN A 10 -17.22 14.04 11.73
C ASN A 10 -17.84 14.47 10.39
N GLY A 11 -19.12 14.17 10.15
CA GLY A 11 -19.85 14.64 8.96
C GLY A 11 -19.83 16.17 8.79
N SER A 12 -19.60 16.92 9.87
CA SER A 12 -19.41 18.38 9.83
C SER A 12 -18.15 18.84 9.09
N ASN A 13 -17.19 17.95 8.82
CA ASN A 13 -15.92 18.31 8.17
C ASN A 13 -15.92 18.09 6.66
N PHE A 14 -16.94 17.41 6.11
CA PHE A 14 -16.95 17.01 4.69
C PHE A 14 -16.98 18.20 3.74
N ASP A 15 -17.74 19.25 4.05
CA ASP A 15 -17.77 20.49 3.24
C ASP A 15 -16.37 21.12 3.12
N ASN A 16 -15.61 21.12 4.22
CA ASN A 16 -14.24 21.64 4.22
C ASN A 16 -13.30 20.71 3.44
N TRP A 17 -13.50 19.39 3.52
CA TRP A 17 -12.73 18.44 2.73
C TRP A 17 -12.99 18.59 1.23
N ASP A 18 -14.23 18.87 0.82
CA ASP A 18 -14.57 19.18 -0.57
C ASP A 18 -13.85 20.45 -1.05
N ILE A 19 -13.80 21.50 -0.22
CA ILE A 19 -13.04 22.71 -0.54
C ILE A 19 -11.55 22.38 -0.74
N ILE A 20 -10.95 21.60 0.16
CA ILE A 20 -9.54 21.21 0.06
C ILE A 20 -9.29 20.37 -1.21
N LEU A 21 -10.15 19.39 -1.49
CA LEU A 21 -10.03 18.51 -2.65
C LEU A 21 -10.18 19.30 -3.96
N ASN A 22 -11.14 20.23 -4.04
CA ASN A 22 -11.30 21.09 -5.21
C ASN A 22 -10.09 22.00 -5.42
N ASN A 23 -9.52 22.55 -4.34
CA ASN A 23 -8.28 23.33 -4.42
C ASN A 23 -7.10 22.48 -4.92
N TYR A 24 -6.97 21.24 -4.45
CA TYR A 24 -5.97 20.29 -4.95
C TYR A 24 -6.15 20.03 -6.45
N ILE A 25 -7.37 19.72 -6.90
CA ILE A 25 -7.67 19.46 -8.32
C ILE A 25 -7.28 20.67 -9.16
N ASN A 26 -7.74 21.86 -8.80
CA ASN A 26 -7.46 23.08 -9.57
C ASN A 26 -5.95 23.38 -9.65
N THR A 27 -5.24 23.32 -8.53
CA THR A 27 -3.79 23.60 -8.49
C THR A 27 -2.95 22.51 -9.14
N THR A 28 -3.43 21.27 -9.20
CA THR A 28 -2.72 20.16 -9.86
C THR A 28 -2.88 20.21 -11.38
N PHE A 29 -4.09 20.50 -11.89
CA PHE A 29 -4.35 20.54 -13.34
C PHE A 29 -3.99 21.88 -13.98
N HIS A 30 -3.99 22.97 -13.20
CA HIS A 30 -3.72 24.32 -13.69
C HIS A 30 -2.68 25.06 -12.82
N PRO A 31 -1.50 24.47 -12.54
CA PRO A 31 -0.53 25.03 -11.59
C PRO A 31 -0.03 26.43 -11.96
N GLN A 32 0.02 26.75 -13.25
CA GLN A 32 0.43 28.06 -13.78
C GLN A 32 -0.59 29.18 -13.52
N ASP A 33 -1.84 28.83 -13.22
CA ASP A 33 -2.91 29.81 -12.97
C ASP A 33 -2.87 30.32 -11.51
N PHE A 34 -2.02 29.74 -10.67
CA PHE A 34 -1.92 30.04 -9.24
C PHE A 34 -0.51 30.47 -8.83
N SER A 35 -0.41 31.29 -7.78
CA SER A 35 0.88 31.67 -7.22
C SER A 35 1.57 30.49 -6.53
N HIS A 36 2.89 30.60 -6.35
CA HIS A 36 3.65 29.58 -5.62
C HIS A 36 3.12 29.34 -4.21
N ASP A 37 2.71 30.39 -3.50
CA ASP A 37 2.17 30.27 -2.14
C ASP A 37 0.82 29.55 -2.11
N VAL A 38 -0.03 29.78 -3.11
CA VAL A 38 -1.31 29.07 -3.24
C VAL A 38 -1.08 27.58 -3.50
N ASN A 39 -0.19 27.25 -4.43
CA ASN A 39 0.18 25.85 -4.73
C ASN A 39 0.78 25.16 -3.50
N LYS A 40 1.68 25.85 -2.78
CA LYS A 40 2.27 25.35 -1.54
C LYS A 40 1.22 25.13 -0.45
N LYS A 41 0.27 26.04 -0.29
CA LYS A 41 -0.84 25.91 0.65
C LYS A 41 -1.70 24.69 0.30
N ALA A 42 -2.11 24.54 -0.95
CA ALA A 42 -2.90 23.40 -1.41
C ALA A 42 -2.20 22.07 -1.12
N PHE A 43 -0.88 21.98 -1.34
CA PHE A 43 -0.10 20.80 -0.99
C PHE A 43 -0.20 20.43 0.50
N PHE A 44 0.00 21.40 1.40
CA PHE A 44 -0.07 21.15 2.84
C PHE A 44 -1.49 20.85 3.33
N ASP A 45 -2.49 21.58 2.85
CA ASP A 45 -3.90 21.33 3.20
C ASP A 45 -4.33 19.92 2.78
N THR A 46 -3.92 19.50 1.59
CA THR A 46 -4.21 18.15 1.09
C THR A 46 -3.52 17.07 1.91
N ASN A 47 -2.27 17.29 2.36
CA ASN A 47 -1.60 16.33 3.25
C ASN A 47 -2.24 16.29 4.64
N ASN A 48 -2.72 17.42 5.15
CA ASN A 48 -3.48 17.47 6.40
C ASN A 48 -4.79 16.70 6.28
N LEU A 49 -5.51 16.84 5.16
CA LEU A 49 -6.69 16.04 4.84
C LEU A 49 -6.38 14.54 4.82
N LEU A 50 -5.32 14.13 4.10
CA LEU A 50 -4.89 12.72 4.07
C LEU A 50 -4.54 12.20 5.46
N ALA A 51 -3.91 13.02 6.31
CA ALA A 51 -3.58 12.66 7.69
C ALA A 51 -4.83 12.55 8.57
N GLU A 52 -5.79 13.46 8.42
CA GLU A 52 -7.07 13.41 9.12
C GLU A 52 -7.83 12.12 8.77
N ILE A 53 -7.92 11.77 7.48
CA ILE A 53 -8.52 10.51 7.02
C ILE A 53 -7.75 9.29 7.55
N SER A 54 -6.42 9.37 7.64
CA SER A 54 -5.61 8.25 8.14
C SER A 54 -5.89 7.90 9.60
N ASN A 55 -6.35 8.86 10.42
CA ASN A 55 -6.72 8.59 11.81
C ASN A 55 -7.87 7.56 11.91
N TYR A 56 -8.80 7.56 10.94
CA TYR A 56 -9.86 6.56 10.88
C TYR A 56 -9.30 5.16 10.62
N PHE A 57 -8.23 5.05 9.83
CA PHE A 57 -7.59 3.75 9.57
C PHE A 57 -7.08 3.16 10.89
N PHE A 58 -6.42 4.01 11.70
CA PHE A 58 -5.81 3.62 12.97
C PHE A 58 -6.86 3.27 14.02
N ASP A 59 -7.92 4.08 14.13
CA ASP A 59 -9.03 3.85 15.05
C ASP A 59 -9.82 2.58 14.70
N TYR A 60 -10.01 2.33 13.40
CA TYR A 60 -10.70 1.14 12.89
C TYR A 60 -9.88 -0.13 13.16
N GLY A 61 -8.62 -0.15 12.72
CA GLY A 61 -7.77 -1.34 12.78
C GLY A 61 -7.21 -1.67 14.16
N LYS A 62 -7.22 -0.71 15.11
CA LYS A 62 -6.72 -0.88 16.48
C LYS A 62 -5.34 -1.55 16.54
N PHE A 63 -4.46 -1.12 15.66
CA PHE A 63 -3.14 -1.73 15.50
C PHE A 63 -2.34 -1.58 16.79
N ARG A 64 -1.71 -2.67 17.25
CA ARG A 64 -0.69 -2.60 18.32
C ARG A 64 0.61 -1.94 17.86
N ASP A 65 0.77 -1.84 16.55
CA ASP A 65 1.91 -1.21 15.90
C ASP A 65 1.76 0.31 15.95
N LYS A 66 2.89 1.02 16.04
CA LYS A 66 2.91 2.47 15.89
C LYS A 66 3.11 2.79 14.41
N ILE A 67 2.37 3.74 13.89
CA ILE A 67 2.48 4.20 12.50
C ILE A 67 3.03 5.63 12.50
N ASP A 68 4.17 5.86 11.85
CA ASP A 68 4.69 7.20 11.55
C ASP A 68 4.02 7.71 10.27
N TYR A 69 3.37 8.86 10.34
CA TYR A 69 2.77 9.55 9.20
C TYR A 69 3.26 10.99 9.05
N SER A 70 4.44 11.31 9.60
CA SER A 70 5.04 12.65 9.55
C SER A 70 5.62 13.04 8.18
N LYS A 71 5.72 12.09 7.25
CA LYS A 71 6.36 12.29 5.94
C LYS A 71 5.35 12.20 4.81
N CYS A 72 5.49 13.10 3.85
CA CYS A 72 4.72 13.13 2.61
C CYS A 72 5.66 13.31 1.41
N SER A 73 5.14 13.06 0.20
CA SER A 73 5.86 13.33 -1.04
C SER A 73 4.93 13.84 -2.13
N LEU A 74 5.47 14.68 -3.00
CA LEU A 74 4.87 15.05 -4.28
C LEU A 74 5.53 14.21 -5.39
N ASN A 75 4.75 13.73 -6.34
CA ASN A 75 5.23 13.06 -7.54
C ASN A 75 4.51 13.62 -8.79
N PHE A 76 4.93 13.19 -9.98
CA PHE A 76 4.39 13.69 -11.25
C PHE A 76 2.87 13.58 -11.40
N PHE A 77 2.24 12.64 -10.70
CA PHE A 77 0.82 12.35 -10.86
C PHE A 77 -0.03 12.74 -9.64
N GLY A 78 0.59 13.33 -8.61
CA GLY A 78 -0.11 13.77 -7.40
C GLY A 78 0.76 13.71 -6.15
N GLN A 79 0.15 13.55 -4.98
CA GLN A 79 0.84 13.54 -3.69
C GLN A 79 0.42 12.37 -2.80
N ASN A 80 1.26 12.05 -1.81
CA ASN A 80 0.91 11.04 -0.81
C ASN A 80 1.54 11.32 0.55
N LEU A 81 0.86 10.76 1.55
CA LEU A 81 1.31 10.56 2.91
C LEU A 81 1.95 9.17 3.04
N PHE A 82 3.10 9.11 3.71
CA PHE A 82 3.75 7.84 4.03
C PHE A 82 3.28 7.36 5.39
N LEU A 83 2.60 6.21 5.43
CA LEU A 83 2.20 5.54 6.65
C LEU A 83 3.23 4.44 6.92
N LYS A 84 4.20 4.68 7.79
CA LYS A 84 5.30 3.76 8.06
C LYS A 84 5.09 2.96 9.34
N SER A 85 5.07 1.64 9.21
CA SER A 85 5.07 0.72 10.35
C SER A 85 6.39 0.82 11.14
N PHE A 86 6.32 1.00 12.45
CA PHE A 86 7.51 0.86 13.29
C PHE A 86 7.95 -0.59 13.44
N LYS A 87 7.01 -1.52 13.43
CA LYS A 87 7.26 -2.95 13.64
C LYS A 87 7.87 -3.63 12.43
N THR A 88 7.25 -3.51 11.26
CA THR A 88 7.70 -4.17 10.02
C THR A 88 8.66 -3.32 9.20
N LYS A 89 8.71 -2.01 9.48
CA LYS A 89 9.45 -0.98 8.71
C LYS A 89 8.88 -0.71 7.32
N SER A 90 7.81 -1.39 6.94
CA SER A 90 7.10 -1.20 5.67
C SER A 90 6.43 0.17 5.60
N ILE A 91 6.31 0.68 4.37
CA ILE A 91 5.67 1.96 4.07
C ILE A 91 4.43 1.69 3.21
N PHE A 92 3.29 2.15 3.69
CA PHE A 92 2.06 2.25 2.91
C PHE A 92 1.96 3.70 2.40
N ARG A 93 1.54 3.89 1.16
CA ARG A 93 1.32 5.22 0.57
C ARG A 93 -0.17 5.46 0.50
N TRP A 94 -0.65 6.46 1.23
CA TRP A 94 -2.03 6.96 1.13
C TRP A 94 -1.99 8.30 0.41
N GLY A 95 -2.69 8.44 -0.70
CA GLY A 95 -2.52 9.64 -1.50
C GLY A 95 -3.63 9.90 -2.50
N LEU A 96 -3.40 10.98 -3.24
CA LEU A 96 -4.21 11.39 -4.37
C LEU A 96 -3.34 11.32 -5.62
N ASP A 97 -3.86 10.69 -6.67
CA ASP A 97 -3.41 10.94 -8.03
C ASP A 97 -4.37 11.90 -8.73
N MET A 98 -4.16 12.16 -10.02
CA MET A 98 -4.96 13.10 -10.80
C MET A 98 -6.48 12.93 -10.65
N ARG A 99 -6.98 11.70 -10.44
CA ARG A 99 -8.44 11.45 -10.37
C ARG A 99 -8.86 10.49 -9.26
N ASN A 100 -7.92 10.00 -8.47
CA ASN A 100 -8.24 8.95 -7.50
C ASN A 100 -7.53 9.17 -6.18
N PHE A 101 -8.24 8.86 -5.10
CA PHE A 101 -7.61 8.42 -3.87
C PHE A 101 -6.98 7.05 -4.07
N TYR A 102 -5.88 6.76 -3.41
CA TYR A 102 -5.27 5.45 -3.45
C TYR A 102 -4.52 5.07 -2.18
N ILE A 103 -4.57 3.79 -1.84
CA ILE A 103 -3.63 3.15 -0.91
C ILE A 103 -2.76 2.19 -1.71
N SER A 104 -1.44 2.26 -1.53
CA SER A 104 -0.52 1.28 -2.09
C SER A 104 0.51 0.76 -1.10
N TYR A 105 0.96 -0.46 -1.33
CA TYR A 105 1.93 -1.16 -0.51
C TYR A 105 2.85 -2.01 -1.38
N ASP A 106 4.16 -1.74 -1.29
CA ASP A 106 5.18 -2.57 -1.94
C ASP A 106 5.34 -3.85 -1.12
N ILE A 107 5.32 -5.02 -1.76
CA ILE A 107 5.41 -6.31 -1.06
C ILE A 107 6.81 -6.46 -0.48
N HIS A 108 6.91 -6.43 0.84
CA HIS A 108 8.15 -6.67 1.57
C HIS A 108 8.26 -8.15 1.96
N ASN A 109 9.49 -8.67 2.03
CA ASN A 109 9.77 -10.08 2.29
C ASN A 109 9.03 -11.07 1.35
N PRO A 110 9.04 -10.83 0.02
CA PRO A 110 8.29 -11.65 -0.93
C PRO A 110 8.66 -13.14 -0.93
N GLN A 111 9.88 -13.50 -0.51
CA GLN A 111 10.31 -14.89 -0.30
C GLN A 111 9.48 -15.67 0.74
N SER A 112 8.71 -14.96 1.58
CA SER A 112 7.84 -15.56 2.60
C SER A 112 6.49 -16.01 2.04
N ILE A 113 6.15 -15.66 0.80
CA ILE A 113 4.87 -15.98 0.18
C ILE A 113 4.62 -17.49 0.11
N LYS A 114 5.63 -18.29 -0.21
CA LYS A 114 5.51 -19.77 -0.23
C LYS A 114 5.14 -20.40 1.12
N SER A 115 5.25 -19.64 2.22
CA SER A 115 4.91 -20.08 3.56
C SER A 115 3.52 -19.60 4.02
N MET A 116 2.76 -18.94 3.14
CA MET A 116 1.44 -18.41 3.47
C MET A 116 0.34 -19.45 3.25
N GLY A 117 -0.54 -19.61 4.25
CA GLY A 117 -1.72 -20.47 4.16
C GLY A 117 -2.96 -19.75 3.63
N ASP A 118 -4.07 -20.47 3.51
CA ASP A 118 -5.31 -20.02 2.86
C ASP A 118 -5.87 -18.70 3.40
N GLU A 119 -5.78 -18.45 4.70
CA GLU A 119 -6.24 -17.18 5.29
C GLU A 119 -5.53 -15.96 4.71
N PHE A 120 -4.25 -16.06 4.32
CA PHE A 120 -3.54 -14.97 3.64
C PHE A 120 -4.14 -14.72 2.25
N TRP A 121 -4.45 -15.79 1.52
CA TRP A 121 -5.00 -15.72 0.18
C TRP A 121 -6.45 -15.22 0.18
N LEU A 122 -7.24 -15.60 1.19
CA LEU A 122 -8.57 -15.05 1.42
C LEU A 122 -8.52 -13.55 1.71
N ASP A 123 -7.60 -13.10 2.58
CA ASP A 123 -7.37 -11.68 2.85
C ASP A 123 -7.00 -10.92 1.57
N PHE A 124 -6.11 -11.49 0.75
CA PHE A 124 -5.73 -10.91 -0.54
C PHE A 124 -6.91 -10.82 -1.51
N LEU A 125 -7.69 -11.89 -1.69
CA LEU A 125 -8.82 -11.92 -2.61
C LEU A 125 -9.93 -10.96 -2.18
N LYS A 126 -10.10 -10.75 -0.87
CA LYS A 126 -11.05 -9.78 -0.31
C LYS A 126 -10.77 -8.34 -0.77
N LEU A 127 -9.53 -8.02 -1.16
CA LEU A 127 -9.21 -6.71 -1.73
C LEU A 127 -9.98 -6.41 -3.02
N THR A 128 -10.46 -7.43 -3.73
CA THR A 128 -11.28 -7.26 -4.95
C THR A 128 -12.69 -6.70 -4.65
N GLU A 129 -13.10 -6.66 -3.37
CA GLU A 129 -14.38 -6.11 -2.94
C GLU A 129 -14.34 -4.58 -2.70
N PHE A 130 -13.17 -3.94 -2.79
CA PHE A 130 -12.98 -2.52 -2.48
C PHE A 130 -12.36 -1.76 -3.65
N GLY A 131 -12.96 -0.63 -4.02
CA GLY A 131 -12.49 0.23 -5.10
C GLY A 131 -12.02 -0.52 -6.36
N GLU A 132 -11.03 0.04 -7.04
CA GLU A 132 -10.30 -0.62 -8.12
C GLU A 132 -8.99 -1.21 -7.59
N PHE A 133 -9.01 -2.50 -7.24
CA PHE A 133 -7.83 -3.23 -6.79
C PHE A 133 -7.02 -3.83 -7.95
N TYR A 134 -5.71 -3.57 -7.93
CA TYR A 134 -4.77 -4.21 -8.84
C TYR A 134 -3.41 -4.50 -8.20
N PHE A 135 -2.78 -5.54 -8.72
CA PHE A 135 -1.36 -5.82 -8.49
C PHE A 135 -0.53 -5.18 -9.61
N GLN A 136 0.49 -4.42 -9.26
CA GLN A 136 1.46 -3.84 -10.20
C GLN A 136 2.80 -4.55 -10.02
N GLU A 137 3.40 -5.02 -11.11
CA GLU A 137 4.70 -5.68 -11.08
C GLU A 137 5.81 -4.61 -11.10
N ASN A 138 6.82 -4.76 -10.24
CA ASN A 138 7.90 -3.77 -10.12
C ASN A 138 8.98 -3.93 -11.21
N GLU A 139 9.13 -5.13 -11.78
CA GLU A 139 10.15 -5.43 -12.77
C GLU A 139 9.54 -5.87 -14.10
N VAL A 140 9.97 -5.23 -15.18
CA VAL A 140 9.71 -5.69 -16.55
C VAL A 140 10.78 -6.73 -16.91
N ASN A 141 10.70 -7.92 -16.31
CA ASN A 141 11.60 -9.01 -16.67
C ASN A 141 11.27 -9.51 -18.08
N ASN A 142 12.12 -9.22 -19.07
CA ASN A 142 11.92 -9.58 -20.48
C ASN A 142 12.20 -11.06 -20.80
N SER A 143 12.19 -11.93 -19.79
CA SER A 143 12.53 -13.33 -19.94
C SER A 143 11.50 -14.09 -20.77
N GLU A 144 11.92 -15.19 -21.40
CA GLU A 144 11.02 -16.03 -22.20
C GLU A 144 9.88 -16.61 -21.37
N GLU A 145 10.16 -16.96 -20.12
CA GLU A 145 9.18 -17.45 -19.15
C GLU A 145 8.10 -16.39 -18.89
N LYS A 146 8.46 -15.11 -18.74
CA LYS A 146 7.47 -14.04 -18.56
C LYS A 146 6.61 -13.83 -19.80
N LYS A 147 7.16 -14.02 -21.01
CA LYS A 147 6.39 -13.98 -22.26
C LYS A 147 5.31 -15.07 -22.32
N MET A 148 5.54 -16.24 -21.71
CA MET A 148 4.54 -17.31 -21.63
C MET A 148 3.33 -16.89 -20.78
N PHE A 149 3.55 -16.13 -19.70
CA PHE A 149 2.49 -15.67 -18.79
C PHE A 149 1.86 -14.33 -19.19
N ALA A 150 2.47 -13.58 -20.10
CA ALA A 150 2.04 -12.24 -20.52
C ALA A 150 0.61 -12.17 -21.11
N LYS A 151 0.04 -13.30 -21.54
CA LYS A 151 -1.32 -13.38 -22.10
C LYS A 151 -2.43 -13.31 -21.04
N TYR A 152 -2.12 -13.58 -19.77
CA TYR A 152 -3.12 -13.72 -18.70
C TYR A 152 -3.05 -12.57 -17.70
N LYS A 153 -3.48 -11.37 -18.13
CA LYS A 153 -3.35 -10.13 -17.34
C LYS A 153 -4.52 -9.82 -16.39
N LYS A 154 -5.63 -10.58 -16.45
CA LYS A 154 -6.85 -10.24 -15.70
C LYS A 154 -6.81 -10.58 -14.21
N SER A 155 -6.18 -11.70 -13.84
CA SER A 155 -6.18 -12.17 -12.44
C SER A 155 -4.99 -11.61 -11.66
N ASN A 156 -5.26 -10.80 -10.63
CA ASN A 156 -4.23 -10.27 -9.73
C ASN A 156 -3.48 -11.39 -9.00
N LEU A 157 -4.18 -12.44 -8.54
CA LEU A 157 -3.56 -13.59 -7.88
C LEU A 157 -2.62 -14.34 -8.83
N PHE A 158 -3.10 -14.61 -10.06
CA PHE A 158 -2.28 -15.29 -11.05
C PHE A 158 -1.01 -14.51 -11.34
N ARG A 159 -1.13 -13.20 -11.59
CA ARG A 159 0.03 -12.33 -11.86
C ARG A 159 1.02 -12.30 -10.71
N LEU A 160 0.54 -12.21 -9.47
CA LEU A 160 1.38 -12.30 -8.27
C LEU A 160 2.14 -13.62 -8.21
N MET A 161 1.44 -14.74 -8.37
CA MET A 161 2.05 -16.08 -8.30
C MET A 161 3.01 -16.34 -9.45
N SER A 162 2.63 -15.97 -10.68
CA SER A 162 3.50 -16.08 -11.85
C SER A 162 4.77 -15.27 -11.67
N ASN A 163 4.68 -14.02 -11.16
CA ASN A 163 5.88 -13.21 -10.93
C ASN A 163 6.75 -13.81 -9.82
N TYR A 164 6.14 -14.40 -8.78
CA TYR A 164 6.86 -15.12 -7.74
C TYR A 164 7.60 -16.35 -8.29
N PHE A 165 6.94 -17.19 -9.09
CA PHE A 165 7.54 -18.40 -9.63
C PHE A 165 8.64 -18.11 -10.64
N VAL A 166 8.45 -17.13 -11.54
CA VAL A 166 9.50 -16.71 -12.48
C VAL A 166 10.76 -16.30 -11.71
N HIS A 167 10.58 -15.53 -10.63
CA HIS A 167 11.71 -15.16 -9.79
C HIS A 167 12.35 -16.36 -9.09
N GLU A 168 11.58 -17.27 -8.49
CA GLU A 168 12.18 -18.46 -7.85
C GLU A 168 12.95 -19.31 -8.87
N ILE A 169 12.44 -19.48 -10.10
CA ILE A 169 13.11 -20.22 -11.18
C ILE A 169 14.43 -19.57 -11.59
N GLN A 170 14.41 -18.26 -11.86
CA GLN A 170 15.61 -17.51 -12.26
C GLN A 170 16.71 -17.53 -11.20
N ASN A 171 16.32 -17.72 -9.94
CA ASN A 171 17.23 -17.76 -8.81
C ASN A 171 17.62 -19.18 -8.37
N ILE A 172 17.20 -20.24 -9.07
CA ILE A 172 17.57 -21.63 -8.73
C ILE A 172 19.09 -21.79 -8.71
N GLU A 173 19.79 -21.18 -9.67
CA GLU A 173 21.24 -21.35 -9.90
C GLU A 173 22.11 -20.24 -9.28
N VAL A 174 21.50 -19.24 -8.64
CA VAL A 174 22.22 -18.13 -8.00
C VAL A 174 22.64 -18.52 -6.57
N ASP A 175 23.89 -18.22 -6.19
CA ASP A 175 24.42 -18.46 -4.85
C ASP A 175 23.49 -17.83 -3.78
N ASP A 176 23.32 -18.51 -2.65
CA ASP A 176 22.36 -18.15 -1.59
C ASP A 176 22.60 -16.73 -1.04
N ASN A 177 23.81 -16.20 -1.19
CA ASN A 177 24.19 -14.86 -0.79
C ASN A 177 23.70 -13.74 -1.72
N GLU A 178 23.33 -14.06 -2.96
CA GLU A 178 22.90 -13.10 -4.00
C GLU A 178 21.43 -13.25 -4.40
N LYS A 179 20.84 -14.42 -4.15
CA LYS A 179 19.50 -14.90 -4.54
C LYS A 179 18.30 -13.96 -4.27
N TYR A 180 18.46 -12.96 -3.41
CA TYR A 180 17.35 -12.08 -2.97
C TYR A 180 17.73 -10.60 -2.76
N ARG A 181 18.91 -10.13 -3.21
CA ARG A 181 19.36 -8.75 -2.94
C ARG A 181 18.51 -7.66 -3.62
N SER A 182 17.74 -7.99 -4.65
CA SER A 182 16.89 -7.04 -5.38
C SER A 182 15.47 -7.52 -5.66
N PHE A 183 14.95 -8.54 -4.96
CA PHE A 183 13.64 -9.11 -5.32
C PHE A 183 12.47 -8.16 -5.02
N GLY A 184 12.03 -7.43 -6.03
CA GLY A 184 10.81 -6.62 -6.00
C GLY A 184 9.64 -7.36 -6.64
N LEU A 185 8.83 -8.07 -5.85
CA LEU A 185 7.70 -8.83 -6.41
C LEU A 185 6.63 -7.92 -7.02
N GLY A 186 6.39 -6.76 -6.44
CA GLY A 186 5.38 -5.82 -6.93
C GLY A 186 4.72 -5.03 -5.81
N THR A 187 3.66 -4.33 -6.18
CA THR A 187 2.90 -3.40 -5.35
C THR A 187 1.43 -3.77 -5.41
N PHE A 188 0.79 -3.84 -4.25
CA PHE A 188 -0.67 -3.83 -4.16
C PHE A 188 -1.17 -2.39 -4.17
N LYS A 189 -2.19 -2.10 -4.96
CA LYS A 189 -2.78 -0.76 -5.02
C LYS A 189 -4.30 -0.87 -5.16
N VAL A 190 -5.01 -0.08 -4.36
CA VAL A 190 -6.47 0.12 -4.46
C VAL A 190 -6.71 1.60 -4.74
N LYS A 191 -7.64 1.89 -5.66
CA LYS A 191 -8.04 3.24 -6.03
C LYS A 191 -9.53 3.49 -5.83
N TRP A 192 -9.88 4.73 -5.52
CA TRP A 192 -11.25 5.22 -5.48
C TRP A 192 -11.33 6.54 -6.23
N SER A 193 -12.39 6.74 -7.03
CA SER A 193 -12.63 8.02 -7.70
C SER A 193 -12.67 9.15 -6.67
N ILE A 194 -12.18 10.34 -7.03
CA ILE A 194 -12.35 11.56 -6.22
C ILE A 194 -13.82 11.94 -5.99
N GLU A 195 -14.73 11.38 -6.78
CA GLU A 195 -16.19 11.54 -6.64
C GLU A 195 -16.81 10.56 -5.64
N THR A 196 -16.02 9.65 -5.05
CA THR A 196 -16.50 8.69 -4.05
C THR A 196 -16.95 9.43 -2.80
N GLU A 197 -18.15 9.12 -2.30
CA GLU A 197 -18.66 9.70 -1.05
C GLU A 197 -17.69 9.46 0.11
N TRP A 198 -17.48 10.48 0.95
CA TRP A 198 -16.45 10.47 1.99
C TRP A 198 -16.61 9.31 2.98
N ASP A 199 -17.85 8.97 3.34
CA ASP A 199 -18.18 7.88 4.23
C ASP A 199 -17.82 6.50 3.65
N VAL A 200 -18.12 6.29 2.36
CA VAL A 200 -17.70 5.10 1.60
C VAL A 200 -16.18 5.04 1.52
N LEU A 201 -15.54 6.14 1.14
CA LEU A 201 -14.08 6.24 1.04
C LEU A 201 -13.41 5.88 2.37
N ILE A 202 -13.81 6.52 3.48
CA ILE A 202 -13.27 6.25 4.82
C ILE A 202 -13.44 4.78 5.19
N ASN A 203 -14.63 4.22 4.95
CA ASN A 203 -14.95 2.85 5.34
C ASN A 203 -14.15 1.81 4.55
N GLU A 204 -14.08 1.96 3.23
CA GLU A 204 -13.32 1.04 2.38
C GLU A 204 -11.82 1.17 2.59
N SER A 205 -11.30 2.40 2.60
CA SER A 205 -9.86 2.65 2.79
C SER A 205 -9.36 2.16 4.16
N SER A 206 -10.16 2.29 5.23
CA SER A 206 -9.85 1.73 6.54
C SER A 206 -9.72 0.19 6.51
N LYS A 207 -10.64 -0.49 5.82
CA LYS A 207 -10.62 -1.95 5.64
C LYS A 207 -9.45 -2.40 4.79
N VAL A 208 -9.17 -1.69 3.71
CA VAL A 208 -8.02 -1.96 2.84
C VAL A 208 -6.72 -1.80 3.61
N PHE A 209 -6.56 -0.72 4.38
CA PHE A 209 -5.37 -0.51 5.20
C PHE A 209 -5.19 -1.63 6.25
N GLU A 210 -6.27 -2.06 6.90
CA GLU A 210 -6.24 -3.19 7.83
C GLU A 210 -5.77 -4.49 7.15
N ILE A 211 -6.30 -4.81 5.97
CA ILE A 211 -5.90 -5.98 5.19
C ILE A 211 -4.43 -5.86 4.77
N PHE A 212 -4.02 -4.73 4.21
CA PHE A 212 -2.63 -4.49 3.80
C PHE A 212 -1.66 -4.66 4.97
N HIS A 213 -1.96 -4.06 6.13
CA HIS A 213 -1.16 -4.21 7.34
C HIS A 213 -1.07 -5.67 7.80
N ARG A 214 -2.19 -6.40 7.77
CA ARG A 214 -2.23 -7.83 8.14
C ARG A 214 -1.41 -8.69 7.18
N LEU A 215 -1.52 -8.46 5.87
CA LEU A 215 -0.73 -9.18 4.86
C LEU A 215 0.78 -8.93 5.05
N ASP A 216 1.19 -7.66 5.18
CA ASP A 216 2.58 -7.28 5.45
C ASP A 216 3.10 -7.94 6.73
N TYR A 217 2.30 -7.90 7.80
CA TYR A 217 2.67 -8.50 9.08
C TYR A 217 2.87 -10.02 9.00
N LYS A 218 2.01 -10.73 8.27
CA LYS A 218 2.13 -12.18 8.05
C LYS A 218 3.45 -12.51 7.33
N LEU A 219 3.81 -11.77 6.29
CA LEU A 219 5.08 -11.92 5.57
C LEU A 219 6.29 -11.62 6.47
N TRP A 220 6.26 -10.48 7.18
CA TRP A 220 7.31 -10.08 8.11
C TRP A 220 7.54 -11.11 9.21
N LYS A 221 6.48 -11.67 9.80
CA LYS A 221 6.57 -12.62 10.93
C LYS A 221 7.35 -13.89 10.57
N ILE A 222 7.21 -14.38 9.34
CA ILE A 222 7.98 -15.52 8.84
C ILE A 222 9.47 -15.17 8.78
N GLN A 223 9.81 -14.00 8.22
CA GLN A 223 11.19 -13.55 8.12
C GLN A 223 11.82 -13.30 9.50
N ASP A 224 11.11 -12.62 10.40
CA ASP A 224 11.56 -12.38 11.78
C ASP A 224 11.84 -13.70 12.53
N SER A 225 10.96 -14.69 12.36
CA SER A 225 11.14 -16.02 12.97
C SER A 225 12.38 -16.74 12.44
N LYS A 226 12.68 -16.62 11.14
CA LYS A 226 13.90 -17.19 10.53
C LYS A 226 15.16 -16.49 11.06
N ASN A 227 15.14 -15.16 11.13
CA ASN A 227 16.26 -14.37 11.64
C ASN A 227 16.60 -14.71 13.11
N LYS A 228 15.58 -14.85 13.97
CA LYS A 228 15.76 -15.24 15.37
C LYS A 228 16.41 -16.61 15.53
N LYS A 229 16.00 -17.60 14.72
CA LYS A 229 16.61 -18.94 14.74
C LYS A 229 18.09 -18.88 14.36
N LYS A 230 18.46 -18.10 13.34
CA LYS A 230 19.85 -17.92 12.90
C LYS A 230 20.74 -17.28 13.98
N VAL A 231 20.21 -16.30 14.73
CA VAL A 231 20.94 -15.68 15.85
C VAL A 231 21.17 -16.69 16.98
N ILE A 232 20.18 -17.52 17.30
CA ILE A 232 20.30 -18.54 18.35
C ILE A 232 21.32 -19.62 17.96
N SER A 233 21.34 -20.06 16.70
CA SER A 233 22.32 -21.06 16.24
C SER A 233 23.76 -20.52 16.28
N LEU A 234 23.97 -19.26 15.92
CA LEU A 234 25.29 -18.63 16.00
C LEU A 234 25.79 -18.52 17.46
N LYS A 235 24.90 -18.20 18.40
CA LYS A 235 25.23 -18.15 19.84
C LYS A 235 25.51 -19.51 20.48
N LYS A 236 25.11 -20.62 19.86
CA LYS A 236 25.41 -21.98 20.35
C LYS A 236 26.73 -22.54 19.81
N ASN A 237 27.28 -21.91 18.77
CA ASN A 237 28.51 -22.33 18.10
C ASN A 237 29.70 -21.39 18.41
N CYS A 238 29.51 -20.43 19.32
CA CYS A 238 30.55 -19.60 19.92
C CYS A 238 30.61 -19.93 21.42
#